data_AF-A0A7S3HZ84-F1
#
_entry.id   AF-A0A7S3HZ84-F1
#
_cell.length_a   1.000
_cell.length_b   1.000
_cell.length_c   1.000
_cell.angle_alpha   90.00
_cell.angle_beta   90.00
_cell.angle_gamma   90.00
#
_symmetry.space_group_name_H-M   'P 1'
#
loop_
_entity.id
_entity.type
_entity.pdbx_description
1 polymer ?
#
loop_
_entity_poly.entity_id
_entity_poly.type
_entity_poly.pdbx_seq_one_letter_code
_entity_poly.pdbx_strand_id
1 'polypeptide(L)'
;HKNGYFHRDLKPENFLINHDQVVKLADFGLAKEIRSRPPHTEYVSTRWYRAPELLLQSPNYNSPIDIFAMGCILTEMFLLRPLAPGNSEADQLMKLCLVLGTPPMDWTEGYQLAAQRRI
;
A
#
# COMPACT_ATOMS: atom_id res chain seq x y z
N HIS A 1 12.40 -6.72 3.18
CA HIS A 1 13.21 -5.52 3.54
C HIS A 1 14.64 -5.80 3.97
N LYS A 2 14.93 -6.76 4.88
CA LYS A 2 16.31 -7.07 5.33
C LYS A 2 17.32 -7.31 4.19
N ASN A 3 16.88 -7.92 3.09
CA ASN A 3 17.71 -8.18 1.91
C ASN A 3 17.77 -6.99 0.92
N GLY A 4 17.29 -5.81 1.30
CA GLY A 4 17.34 -4.61 0.45
C GLY A 4 16.21 -4.50 -0.57
N TYR A 5 15.16 -5.33 -0.50
CA TYR A 5 14.01 -5.28 -1.40
C TYR A 5 12.69 -5.09 -0.66
N PHE A 6 11.73 -4.46 -1.34
CA PHE A 6 10.34 -4.30 -0.95
C PHE A 6 9.42 -4.78 -2.07
N HIS A 7 8.32 -5.42 -1.70
CA HIS A 7 7.45 -6.21 -2.58
C HIS A 7 6.59 -5.32 -3.46
N ARG A 8 6.11 -4.22 -2.90
CA ARG A 8 5.23 -3.22 -3.53
C ARG A 8 3.80 -3.71 -3.75
N ASP A 9 3.57 -5.02 -3.96
CA ASP A 9 2.24 -5.58 -4.22
C ASP A 9 1.76 -6.61 -3.18
N LEU A 10 1.78 -6.26 -1.90
CA LEU A 10 1.24 -7.15 -0.87
C LEU A 10 -0.30 -7.08 -0.89
N LYS A 11 -0.92 -8.25 -1.06
CA LYS A 11 -2.38 -8.47 -1.06
C LYS A 11 -2.63 -9.95 -0.71
N PRO A 12 -3.81 -10.32 -0.17
CA PRO A 12 -4.10 -11.69 0.27
C PRO A 12 -3.81 -12.74 -0.80
N GLU A 13 -4.08 -12.44 -2.08
CA GLU A 13 -3.85 -13.35 -3.21
C GLU A 13 -2.37 -13.74 -3.38
N ASN A 14 -1.45 -12.90 -2.89
CA ASN A 14 0.00 -13.14 -2.97
C ASN A 14 0.54 -13.92 -1.76
N PHE A 15 -0.30 -14.25 -0.77
CA PHE A 15 0.05 -15.13 0.35
C PHE A 15 -0.46 -16.55 0.08
N LEU A 16 0.43 -17.38 -0.44
CA LEU A 16 0.12 -18.78 -0.74
C LEU A 16 0.25 -19.63 0.54
N ILE A 17 -0.64 -20.59 0.72
CA ILE A 17 -0.63 -21.52 1.85
C ILE A 17 -0.57 -22.94 1.29
N ASN A 18 0.40 -23.73 1.74
CA ASN A 18 0.49 -25.14 1.36
C ASN A 18 -0.29 -26.05 2.32
N HIS A 19 -0.34 -27.36 2.02
CA HIS A 19 -1.02 -28.35 2.86
C HIS A 19 -0.47 -28.43 4.29
N ASP A 20 0.80 -28.08 4.50
CA ASP A 20 1.46 -28.05 5.81
C ASP A 20 1.22 -26.73 6.58
N GLN A 21 0.27 -25.90 6.14
CA GLN A 21 -0.05 -24.59 6.72
C GLN A 21 1.12 -23.59 6.70
N VAL A 22 2.10 -23.80 5.81
CA VAL A 22 3.21 -22.86 5.61
C VAL A 22 2.77 -21.76 4.66
N VAL A 23 2.83 -20.52 5.14
CA VAL A 23 2.58 -19.33 4.33
C VAL A 23 3.84 -18.94 3.57
N LYS A 24 3.70 -18.68 2.27
CA LYS A 24 4.76 -18.20 1.38
C LYS A 24 4.28 -17.00 0.59
N LEU A 25 5.12 -15.97 0.53
CA LEU A 25 4.87 -14.81 -0.33
C LEU A 25 5.22 -15.15 -1.79
N ALA A 26 4.38 -14.72 -2.72
CA ALA A 26 4.53 -14.90 -4.16
C ALA A 26 4.37 -13.57 -4.91
N ASP A 27 4.61 -13.60 -6.23
CA ASP A 27 4.45 -12.48 -7.16
C ASP A 27 5.35 -11.25 -6.91
N PHE A 28 6.66 -11.48 -7.04
CA PHE A 28 7.68 -10.42 -6.93
C PHE A 28 7.82 -9.58 -8.22
N GLY A 29 6.87 -9.63 -9.16
CA GLY A 29 6.96 -8.94 -10.45
C GLY A 29 7.07 -7.42 -10.33
N LEU A 30 6.56 -6.85 -9.23
CA LEU A 30 6.63 -5.41 -8.94
C LEU A 30 7.72 -5.04 -7.91
N ALA A 31 8.47 -6.01 -7.38
CA ALA A 31 9.46 -5.75 -6.33
C ALA A 31 10.60 -4.84 -6.81
N LYS A 32 11.14 -4.03 -5.89
CA LYS A 32 12.24 -3.10 -6.16
C LYS A 32 13.27 -3.10 -5.05
N GLU A 33 14.49 -2.70 -5.39
CA GLU A 33 15.56 -2.46 -4.43
C GLU A 33 15.30 -1.15 -3.66
N ILE A 34 15.41 -1.19 -2.34
CA ILE A 34 15.22 -0.07 -1.42
C ILE A 34 16.16 1.11 -1.72
N ARG A 35 17.37 0.82 -2.23
CA ARG A 35 18.39 1.83 -2.58
C ARG A 35 18.27 2.35 -4.01
N SER A 36 17.34 1.81 -4.80
CA SER A 36 17.13 2.30 -6.16
C SER A 36 16.62 3.73 -6.13
N ARG A 37 17.15 4.58 -7.02
CA ARG A 37 16.73 5.98 -7.09
C ARG A 37 15.33 6.06 -7.74
N PRO A 38 14.44 6.92 -7.23
CA PRO A 38 13.22 7.30 -7.94
C PRO A 38 13.53 7.88 -9.34
N PRO A 39 12.57 7.89 -10.27
CA PRO A 39 11.18 7.43 -10.12
C PRO A 39 11.05 5.91 -10.29
N HIS A 40 10.15 5.32 -9.53
CA HIS A 40 9.78 3.92 -9.68
C HIS A 40 8.68 3.76 -10.74
N THR A 41 8.59 2.59 -11.39
CA THR A 41 7.59 2.30 -12.43
C THR A 41 6.16 2.48 -11.93
N GLU A 42 5.26 2.88 -12.83
CA GLU A 42 3.82 3.01 -12.55
C GLU A 42 3.26 1.76 -11.89
N TYR A 43 2.45 1.98 -10.86
CA TYR A 43 1.94 0.94 -9.99
C TYR A 43 0.53 0.51 -10.43
N VAL A 44 0.44 -0.64 -11.10
CA VAL A 44 -0.83 -1.23 -11.57
C VAL A 44 -1.15 -2.46 -10.71
N SER A 45 -1.86 -2.26 -9.61
CA SER A 45 -2.43 -3.35 -8.80
C SER A 45 -3.69 -2.94 -8.02
N THR A 46 -4.32 -3.87 -7.30
CA THR A 46 -5.46 -3.65 -6.41
C THR A 46 -5.21 -2.49 -5.45
N ARG A 47 -6.12 -1.52 -5.41
CA ARG A 47 -5.90 -0.25 -4.67
C ARG A 47 -6.10 -0.35 -3.16
N TRP A 48 -6.77 -1.39 -2.69
CA TRP A 48 -7.22 -1.52 -1.29
C TRP A 48 -6.07 -1.67 -0.29
N TYR A 49 -4.91 -2.15 -0.74
CA TYR A 49 -3.72 -2.37 0.08
C TYR A 49 -2.62 -1.32 -0.16
N ARG A 50 -2.89 -0.29 -0.98
CA ARG A 50 -1.91 0.77 -1.27
C ARG A 50 -1.83 1.75 -0.10
N ALA A 51 -0.61 2.09 0.27
CA ALA A 51 -0.34 3.16 1.22
C ALA A 51 -0.78 4.53 0.67
N PRO A 52 -1.10 5.51 1.53
CA PRO A 52 -1.53 6.85 1.12
C PRO A 52 -0.58 7.55 0.14
N GLU A 53 0.73 7.42 0.33
CA GLU A 53 1.76 7.99 -0.54
C GLU A 53 1.76 7.37 -1.95
N LEU A 54 1.35 6.10 -2.11
CA LEU A 54 1.16 5.49 -3.42
C LEU A 54 -0.12 6.00 -4.10
N LEU A 55 -1.19 6.21 -3.34
CA LEU A 55 -2.45 6.75 -3.86
C LEU A 55 -2.30 8.22 -4.31
N LEU A 56 -1.44 8.97 -3.63
CA LEU A 56 -1.06 10.33 -3.98
C LEU A 56 0.02 10.40 -5.07
N GLN A 57 0.52 9.24 -5.53
CA GLN A 57 1.61 9.12 -6.50
C GLN A 57 2.85 9.92 -6.11
N SER A 58 3.21 9.88 -4.83
CA SER A 58 4.45 10.49 -4.36
C SER A 58 5.63 9.92 -5.15
N PRO A 59 6.58 10.76 -5.62
CA PRO A 59 7.83 10.27 -6.19
C PRO A 59 8.73 9.64 -5.11
N ASN A 60 8.46 9.94 -3.83
CA ASN A 60 9.23 9.53 -2.67
C ASN A 60 8.45 8.48 -1.88
N TYR A 61 8.68 7.19 -2.16
CA TYR A 61 8.17 6.09 -1.35
C TYR A 61 9.21 4.99 -1.21
N ASN A 62 9.03 4.12 -0.22
CA ASN A 62 9.97 3.04 0.06
C ASN A 62 9.26 1.84 0.72
N SER A 63 10.04 0.91 1.26
CA SER A 63 9.61 -0.27 2.01
C SER A 63 8.46 -0.10 3.03
N PRO A 64 8.22 1.05 3.71
CA PRO A 64 7.08 1.21 4.60
C PRO A 64 5.71 0.95 3.96
N ILE A 65 5.57 1.10 2.63
CA ILE A 65 4.31 0.80 1.92
C ILE A 65 3.88 -0.67 2.10
N ASP A 66 4.83 -1.60 2.21
CA ASP A 66 4.54 -3.02 2.44
C ASP A 66 3.99 -3.23 3.86
N ILE A 67 4.46 -2.43 4.84
CA ILE A 67 3.97 -2.51 6.22
C ILE A 67 2.53 -2.01 6.30
N PHE A 68 2.20 -0.93 5.57
CA PHE A 68 0.83 -0.46 5.45
C PHE A 68 -0.08 -1.53 4.82
N ALA A 69 0.34 -2.13 3.70
CA ALA A 69 -0.40 -3.20 3.04
C ALA A 69 -0.63 -4.40 3.98
N MET A 70 0.38 -4.81 4.74
CA MET A 70 0.24 -5.85 5.77
C MET A 70 -0.76 -5.47 6.85
N GLY A 71 -0.80 -4.21 7.28
CA GLY A 71 -1.81 -3.71 8.23
C GLY A 71 -3.23 -3.85 7.69
N CYS A 72 -3.45 -3.53 6.40
CA CYS A 72 -4.72 -3.74 5.72
C CYS A 72 -5.10 -5.24 5.67
N ILE A 73 -4.17 -6.12 5.29
CA ILE A 73 -4.38 -7.58 5.20
C ILE A 73 -4.73 -8.16 6.57
N LEU A 74 -3.95 -7.84 7.60
CA LEU A 74 -4.21 -8.32 8.96
C LEU A 74 -5.59 -7.88 9.44
N THR A 75 -5.95 -6.60 9.22
CA THR A 75 -7.27 -6.11 9.61
C THR A 75 -8.39 -6.79 8.84
N GLU A 76 -8.20 -7.05 7.55
CA GLU A 76 -9.16 -7.80 6.73
C GLU A 76 -9.34 -9.24 7.23
N MET A 77 -8.27 -9.91 7.65
CA MET A 77 -8.36 -11.24 8.26
C MET A 77 -9.16 -11.21 9.57
N PHE A 78 -9.01 -10.17 10.39
CA PHE A 78 -9.78 -10.03 11.63
C PHE A 78 -11.25 -9.67 11.41
N LEU A 79 -11.53 -8.81 10.42
CA LEU A 79 -12.89 -8.31 10.15
C LEU A 79 -13.66 -9.18 9.15
N LEU A 80 -12.99 -10.10 8.45
CA LEU A 80 -13.50 -10.88 7.32
C LEU A 80 -14.09 -10.03 6.19
N ARG A 81 -13.63 -8.78 6.08
CA ARG A 81 -13.97 -7.82 5.03
C ARG A 81 -12.83 -6.83 4.83
N PRO A 82 -12.62 -6.28 3.60
CA PRO A 82 -11.56 -5.31 3.35
C PRO A 82 -11.66 -4.08 4.24
N LEU A 83 -10.51 -3.56 4.67
CA LEU A 83 -10.41 -2.38 5.55
C LEU A 83 -11.09 -1.14 4.93
N ALA A 84 -10.75 -0.86 3.68
CA ALA A 84 -11.20 0.33 2.95
C ALA A 84 -11.33 -0.01 1.45
N PRO A 85 -12.42 -0.65 0.99
CA PRO A 85 -12.55 -1.06 -0.40
C PRO A 85 -12.96 0.12 -1.30
N GLY A 86 -12.00 0.92 -1.77
CA GLY A 86 -12.22 2.07 -2.65
C GLY A 86 -12.44 1.72 -4.13
N ASN A 87 -13.27 2.52 -4.81
CA ASN A 87 -13.59 2.43 -6.24
C ASN A 87 -12.69 3.30 -7.12
N SER A 88 -12.04 4.32 -6.55
CA SER A 88 -11.05 5.21 -7.19
C SER A 88 -9.93 5.54 -6.20
N GLU A 89 -8.84 6.20 -6.64
CA GLU A 89 -7.79 6.69 -5.71
C GLU A 89 -8.36 7.66 -4.68
N ALA A 90 -9.26 8.55 -5.10
CA ALA A 90 -9.96 9.50 -4.23
C ALA A 90 -10.86 8.82 -3.21
N ASP A 91 -11.70 7.89 -3.65
CA ASP A 91 -12.59 7.13 -2.75
C ASP A 91 -11.77 6.25 -1.79
N GLN A 92 -10.63 5.71 -2.24
CA GLN A 92 -9.71 4.96 -1.38
C GLN A 92 -9.14 5.84 -0.26
N LEU A 93 -8.62 7.03 -0.60
CA LEU A 93 -8.10 7.98 0.39
C LEU A 93 -9.19 8.42 1.37
N MET A 94 -10.39 8.74 0.88
CA MET A 94 -11.52 9.11 1.73
C MET A 94 -11.87 7.99 2.72
N LYS A 95 -11.97 6.75 2.25
CA LYS A 95 -12.26 5.59 3.11
C LYS A 95 -11.16 5.33 4.14
N LEU A 96 -9.89 5.48 3.76
CA LEU A 96 -8.79 5.40 4.71
C LEU A 96 -8.90 6.47 5.79
N CYS A 97 -9.21 7.72 5.43
CA CYS A 97 -9.44 8.79 6.41
C CYS A 97 -10.63 8.52 7.33
N LEU A 98 -11.70 7.90 6.84
CA LEU A 98 -12.86 7.52 7.67
C LEU A 98 -12.52 6.45 8.71
N VAL A 99 -11.58 5.56 8.41
CA VAL A 99 -11.20 4.45 9.29
C VAL A 99 -10.04 4.81 10.22
N LEU A 100 -9.01 5.49 9.69
CA LEU A 100 -7.77 5.81 10.40
C LEU A 100 -7.74 7.23 10.98
N GLY A 101 -8.72 8.07 10.61
CA GLY A 101 -8.71 9.50 10.87
C GLY A 101 -7.98 10.31 9.79
N THR A 102 -8.09 11.63 9.88
CA THR A 102 -7.35 12.53 8.98
C THR A 102 -5.84 12.39 9.21
N PRO A 103 -5.00 12.38 8.16
CA PRO A 103 -3.56 12.39 8.33
C PRO A 103 -3.09 13.58 9.20
N PRO A 104 -1.94 13.44 9.89
CA PRO A 104 -1.43 14.50 10.74
C PRO A 104 -0.99 15.72 9.90
N MET A 105 -1.17 16.92 10.45
CA MET A 105 -0.91 18.18 9.72
C MET A 105 0.57 18.38 9.34
N ASP A 106 1.49 17.65 9.98
CA ASP A 106 2.93 17.72 9.70
C ASP A 106 3.32 16.96 8.42
N TRP A 107 2.43 16.13 7.85
CA TRP A 107 2.65 15.49 6.55
C TRP A 107 2.39 16.44 5.37
N THR A 108 3.20 17.50 5.30
CA THR A 108 3.07 18.59 4.32
C THR A 108 3.11 18.12 2.86
N GLU A 109 3.98 17.15 2.52
CA GLU A 109 4.07 16.56 1.17
C GLU A 109 2.74 15.92 0.75
N GLY A 110 2.10 15.17 1.65
CA GLY A 110 0.81 14.51 1.36
C GLY A 110 -0.29 15.51 1.00
N TYR A 111 -0.40 16.60 1.76
CA TYR A 111 -1.37 17.67 1.48
C TYR A 111 -1.09 18.39 0.15
N GLN A 112 0.19 18.63 -0.18
CA GLN A 112 0.56 19.24 -1.46
C GLN A 112 0.19 18.35 -2.65
N LEU A 113 0.48 17.04 -2.56
CA LEU A 113 0.13 16.08 -3.61
C LEU A 113 -1.38 15.93 -3.77
N ALA A 114 -2.14 15.88 -2.67
CA ALA A 114 -3.60 15.84 -2.72
C ALA A 114 -4.19 17.07 -3.44
N ALA A 115 -3.72 18.27 -3.08
CA ALA A 115 -4.15 19.52 -3.69
C ALA A 115 -3.85 19.59 -5.20
N GLN A 116 -2.69 19.11 -5.65
CA GLN A 116 -2.32 19.06 -7.07
C GLN A 116 -3.23 18.12 -7.87
N ARG A 117 -3.68 17.03 -7.26
CA ARG A 117 -4.54 16.02 -7.88
C ARG A 117 -6.04 16.35 -7.79
N ARG A 118 -6.40 17.43 -7.07
CA ARG A 118 -7.79 17.83 -6.78
C ARG A 118 -8.59 16.73 -6.08
N ILE A 119 -7.93 16.05 -5.14
CA ILE A 119 -8.50 14.98 -4.29
C ILE A 119 -8.62 15.49 -2.86
#